data_AF-A0A6C0D868-F1
#
_entry.id   AF-A0A6C0D868-F1
#
_cell.length_a   1.000
_cell.length_b   1.000
_cell.length_c   1.000
_cell.angle_alpha   90.00
_cell.angle_beta   90.00
_cell.angle_gamma   90.00
#
_symmetry.space_group_name_H-M   'P 1'
#
loop_
_entity.id
_entity.type
_entity.pdbx_description
1 polymer ?
#
loop_
_entity_poly.entity_id
_entity_poly.type
_entity_poly.pdbx_seq_one_letter_code
_entity_poly.pdbx_strand_id
1 'polypeptide(L)'
;MNDNLLNKYYSTLLEEAHKAENNYQLAAGVMINNRLIRKPSCNSSNRNCVRRTIGPSIHAEASALVNFYGKDLQFDRSKNMWCLKHRSKHKESEES
;
A
#
# COMPACT_ATOMS: atom_id res chain seq x y z
N MET A 1 11.74 -0.14 20.47
CA MET A 1 11.36 -1.31 19.65
C MET A 1 12.13 -2.50 20.20
N ASN A 2 11.52 -3.68 20.34
CA ASN A 2 12.31 -4.89 20.61
C ASN A 2 13.17 -5.17 19.37
N ASP A 3 14.50 -5.13 19.49
CA ASP A 3 15.43 -5.37 18.37
C ASP A 3 15.15 -6.71 17.66
N ASN A 4 14.63 -7.68 18.42
CA ASN A 4 14.21 -8.98 17.94
C ASN A 4 13.06 -8.94 16.91
N LEU A 5 12.17 -7.95 16.99
CA LEU A 5 11.06 -7.79 16.04
C LEU A 5 11.50 -7.12 14.75
N LEU A 6 12.38 -6.12 14.85
CA LEU A 6 12.93 -5.48 13.67
C LEU A 6 13.71 -6.51 12.84
N ASN A 7 14.63 -7.25 13.48
CA ASN A 7 15.42 -8.29 12.82
C ASN A 7 14.54 -9.36 12.15
N LYS A 8 13.41 -9.73 12.77
CA LYS A 8 12.47 -10.71 12.23
C LYS A 8 11.82 -10.26 10.92
N TYR A 9 11.50 -8.97 10.78
CA TYR A 9 10.76 -8.44 9.62
C TYR A 9 11.61 -7.61 8.67
N TYR A 10 12.88 -7.36 9.02
CA TYR A 10 13.78 -6.51 8.26
C TYR A 10 13.98 -6.99 6.83
N SER A 11 14.24 -8.28 6.62
CA SER A 11 14.40 -8.85 5.28
C SER A 11 13.14 -8.66 4.43
N THR A 12 11.95 -8.91 4.99
CA THR A 12 10.68 -8.73 4.30
C THR A 12 10.42 -7.26 3.93
N LEU A 13 10.75 -6.32 4.82
CA LEU A 13 10.63 -4.89 4.56
C LEU A 13 11.61 -4.44 3.47
N LEU A 14 12.84 -4.93 3.52
CA LEU A 14 13.89 -4.63 2.55
C LEU A 14 13.54 -5.14 1.15
N GLU A 15 13.09 -6.40 1.05
CA GLU A 15 12.61 -6.99 -0.20
C GLU A 15 11.44 -6.21 -0.80
N GLU A 16 10.53 -5.72 0.03
CA GLU A 16 9.40 -4.91 -0.45
C GLU A 16 9.87 -3.52 -0.88
N ALA A 17 10.79 -2.89 -0.15
CA ALA A 17 11.34 -1.58 -0.48
C ALA A 17 12.02 -1.57 -1.86
N HIS A 18 12.72 -2.66 -2.22
CA HIS A 18 13.34 -2.82 -3.54
C HIS A 18 12.34 -2.92 -4.70
N LYS A 19 11.05 -3.15 -4.44
CA LYS A 19 10.00 -3.15 -5.47
C LYS A 19 9.52 -1.74 -5.83
N ALA A 20 9.92 -0.72 -5.07
CA ALA A 20 9.60 0.66 -5.40
C ALA A 20 10.29 1.07 -6.71
N GLU A 21 9.51 1.57 -7.67
CA GLU A 21 10.04 2.05 -8.96
C GLU A 21 10.69 3.44 -8.89
N ASN A 22 10.52 4.15 -7.77
CA ASN A 22 11.05 5.50 -7.59
C ASN A 22 12.38 5.48 -6.81
N ASN A 23 13.07 6.63 -6.80
CA ASN A 23 14.40 6.76 -6.18
C ASN A 23 14.41 6.52 -4.65
N TYR A 24 13.25 6.43 -4.01
CA TYR A 24 13.13 6.26 -2.57
C TYR A 24 12.61 4.85 -2.29
N GLN A 25 13.50 3.91 -1.99
CA GLN A 25 13.13 2.53 -1.67
C GLN A 25 12.57 2.46 -0.25
N LEU A 26 11.30 2.79 -0.08
CA LEU A 26 10.62 2.83 1.21
C LEU A 26 9.59 1.71 1.30
N ALA A 27 9.53 1.05 2.44
CA ALA A 27 8.50 0.07 2.76
C ALA A 27 7.90 0.31 4.14
N ALA A 28 6.63 0.00 4.29
CA ALA A 28 5.91 0.08 5.55
C ALA A 28 4.98 -1.11 5.72
N GLY A 29 4.76 -1.51 6.97
CA GLY A 29 3.84 -2.59 7.34
C GLY A 29 3.08 -2.24 8.62
N VAL A 30 1.87 -2.78 8.75
CA VAL A 30 1.06 -2.63 9.96
C VAL A 30 1.26 -3.84 10.86
N MET A 31 1.67 -3.59 12.10
CA MET A 31 1.85 -4.60 13.12
C MET A 31 0.79 -4.46 14.21
N ILE A 32 0.22 -5.58 14.65
CA ILE A 32 -0.65 -5.66 15.83
C ILE A 32 -0.15 -6.83 16.67
N ASN A 33 -0.02 -6.62 17.99
CA ASN A 33 0.46 -7.64 18.92
C ASN A 33 1.78 -8.29 18.47
N ASN A 34 2.75 -7.47 18.06
CA ASN A 34 4.08 -7.89 17.58
C ASN A 34 4.06 -8.82 16.36
N ARG A 35 2.94 -8.88 15.62
CA ARG A 35 2.81 -9.64 14.38
C ARG A 35 2.48 -8.69 13.24
N LEU A 36 3.20 -8.88 12.13
CA LEU A 36 2.85 -8.24 10.86
C LEU A 36 1.55 -8.84 10.34
N ILE A 37 0.54 -8.00 10.10
CA ILE A 37 -0.83 -8.46 9.79
C ILE A 37 -1.05 -8.73 8.30
N ARG A 38 -0.36 -8.00 7.43
CA ARG A 38 -0.39 -8.16 5.97
C ARG A 38 1.00 -7.96 5.40
N LYS A 39 1.20 -8.34 4.14
CA LYS A 39 2.42 -8.04 3.39
C LYS A 39 2.72 -6.53 3.48
N PRO A 40 3.98 -6.13 3.72
CA PRO A 40 4.35 -4.73 3.68
C PRO A 40 4.04 -4.12 2.31
N SER A 41 3.94 -2.80 2.27
CA SER A 41 3.72 -2.06 1.03
C SER A 41 4.90 -1.13 0.81
N CYS A 42 5.39 -1.07 -0.42
CA CYS A 42 6.32 -0.04 -0.82
C CYS A 42 5.59 1.23 -1.26
N ASN A 43 6.33 2.32 -1.31
CA ASN A 43 5.85 3.53 -1.96
C ASN A 43 5.70 3.26 -3.47
N SER A 44 4.50 3.53 -3.98
CA SER A 44 4.18 3.22 -5.37
C SER A 44 4.19 4.49 -6.21
N SER A 45 4.94 4.40 -7.30
CA SER A 45 4.87 5.33 -8.42
C SER A 45 3.59 5.14 -9.23
N ASN A 46 2.87 4.02 -9.00
CA ASN A 46 1.78 3.62 -9.86
C ASN A 46 0.68 4.67 -9.77
N ARG A 47 0.54 5.32 -10.91
CA ARG A 47 -0.08 6.60 -11.13
C ARG A 47 -1.55 6.37 -10.93
N ASN A 48 -2.15 7.06 -9.97
CA ASN A 48 -3.60 7.13 -9.86
C ASN A 48 -4.08 8.02 -11.03
N CYS A 49 -4.05 7.46 -12.25
CA CYS A 49 -4.31 8.11 -13.53
C CYS A 49 -5.81 8.40 -13.66
N VAL A 50 -6.31 9.39 -12.92
CA VAL A 50 -7.61 9.96 -13.22
C VAL A 50 -7.37 11.18 -14.10
N ARG A 51 -7.73 11.07 -15.38
CA ARG A 51 -7.74 12.17 -16.38
C ARG A 51 -6.39 12.88 -16.60
N ARG A 52 -5.33 12.15 -16.98
CA ARG A 52 -4.04 12.72 -17.43
C ARG A 52 -3.35 13.64 -16.40
N THR A 53 -3.83 13.68 -15.16
CA THR A 53 -3.21 14.41 -14.07
C THR A 53 -2.38 13.40 -13.30
N ILE A 54 -1.06 13.61 -13.26
CA ILE A 54 -0.15 12.76 -12.49
C ILE A 54 -0.41 13.09 -11.02
N GLY A 55 -1.20 12.27 -10.33
CA GLY A 55 -1.31 12.34 -8.89
C GLY A 55 0.05 12.06 -8.24
N PRO A 56 0.37 12.69 -7.10
CA PRO A 56 1.61 12.40 -6.38
C PRO A 56 1.67 10.90 -6.00
N SER A 57 2.88 10.36 -5.92
CA SER A 57 3.11 8.99 -5.47
C SER A 57 2.47 8.74 -4.11
N ILE A 58 1.94 7.53 -3.89
CA ILE A 58 1.45 7.14 -2.58
C ILE A 58 2.62 6.66 -1.71
N HIS A 59 2.74 7.23 -0.51
CA HIS A 59 3.76 6.81 0.46
C HIS A 59 3.52 5.37 0.91
N ALA A 60 4.61 4.69 1.29
CA ALA A 60 4.58 3.31 1.76
C ALA A 60 3.59 3.13 2.93
N GLU A 61 3.56 4.08 3.87
CA GLU A 61 2.69 4.05 5.05
C GLU A 61 1.20 4.13 4.67
N ALA A 62 0.87 5.06 3.77
CA ALA A 62 -0.49 5.22 3.28
C ALA A 62 -0.96 3.96 2.55
N SER A 63 -0.12 3.37 1.69
CA SER A 63 -0.41 2.10 1.04
C SER A 63 -0.64 0.97 2.06
N ALA A 64 0.20 0.88 3.09
CA ALA A 64 0.07 -0.14 4.13
C ALA A 64 -1.25 -0.02 4.90
N LEU A 65 -1.68 1.21 5.22
CA LEU A 65 -2.96 1.47 5.89
C LEU A 65 -4.17 1.14 4.99
N VAL A 66 -4.14 1.56 3.72
CA VAL A 66 -5.19 1.25 2.73
C VAL A 66 -5.36 -0.26 2.58
N ASN A 67 -4.24 -0.98 2.46
CA ASN A 67 -4.22 -2.45 2.40
C ASN A 67 -4.71 -3.09 3.70
N PHE A 68 -4.29 -2.57 4.86
CA PHE A 68 -4.73 -3.07 6.17
C PHE A 68 -6.25 -3.01 6.32
N TYR A 69 -6.88 -1.88 5.99
CA TYR A 69 -8.32 -1.70 6.05
C TYR A 69 -9.10 -2.35 4.90
N GLY A 70 -8.41 -2.96 3.92
CA GLY A 70 -9.06 -3.58 2.75
C GLY A 70 -9.82 -2.57 1.89
N LYS A 71 -9.31 -1.35 1.80
CA LYS A 71 -9.88 -0.24 1.03
C LYS A 71 -9.07 0.02 -0.24
N ASP A 72 -9.63 0.87 -1.09
CA ASP A 72 -8.94 1.51 -2.20
C ASP A 72 -9.05 3.02 -2.08
N LEU A 73 -7.99 3.73 -2.49
CA LEU A 73 -7.99 5.18 -2.56
C LEU A 73 -8.49 5.62 -3.94
N GLN A 74 -9.70 6.17 -4.00
CA GLN A 74 -10.33 6.60 -5.24
C GLN A 74 -10.71 8.08 -5.18
N PHE A 75 -10.49 8.82 -6.28
CA PHE A 75 -10.89 10.22 -6.36
C PHE A 75 -12.40 10.33 -6.58
N ASP A 76 -13.11 10.99 -5.67
CA ASP A 76 -14.53 11.29 -5.80
C ASP A 76 -14.72 12.67 -6.44
N ARG A 77 -15.21 12.68 -7.69
CA ARG A 77 -15.43 13.93 -8.44
C ARG A 77 -16.51 14.81 -7.85
N SER A 78 -17.55 14.21 -7.26
CA SER A 78 -18.67 14.98 -6.69
C SER A 78 -18.24 15.81 -5.48
N LYS A 79 -17.23 15.31 -4.74
CA LYS A 79 -16.66 15.94 -3.56
C LYS A 79 -15.30 16.61 -3.82
N ASN A 80 -14.79 16.49 -5.05
CA ASN A 80 -13.48 16.95 -5.47
C ASN A 80 -12.33 16.54 -4.53
N MET A 81 -12.36 15.30 -4.02
CA MET A 81 -11.40 14.83 -3.01
C MET A 81 -11.10 13.33 -3.13
N TRP A 82 -9.93 12.92 -2.63
CA TRP A 82 -9.59 11.50 -2.47
C TRP A 82 -10.39 10.87 -1.33
N CYS A 83 -10.99 9.71 -1.60
CA CYS A 83 -11.83 8.98 -0.67
C CYS A 83 -11.37 7.53 -0.56
N LEU A 84 -11.45 6.98 0.65
CA LEU A 84 -11.29 5.54 0.89
C LEU A 84 -12.62 4.83 0.58
N LYS A 85 -12.63 4.00 -0.46
CA LYS A 85 -13.79 3.19 -0.84
C LYS A 85 -13.52 1.72 -0.55
N HIS A 86 -14.57 0.92 -0.34
CA HIS A 86 -14.40 -0.53 -0.24
C HIS A 86 -13.89 -1.07 -1.57
N ARG A 87 -13.00 -2.06 -1.52
CA ARG A 87 -12.69 -2.87 -2.68
C ARG A 87 -13.97 -3.50 -3.18
N SER A 88 -14.42 -3.11 -4.36
CA SER A 88 -15.40 -3.91 -5.09
C SER A 88 -14.77 -5.29 -5.29
N LYS A 89 -15.44 -6.34 -4.80
CA LYS A 89 -15.02 -7.72 -5.12
C LYS A 89 -15.00 -7.80 -6.64
N HIS A 90 -13.82 -7.78 -7.26
CA HIS A 90 -13.70 -8.42 -8.56
C HIS A 90 -14.14 -9.85 -8.30
N LYS A 91 -15.28 -10.26 -8.88
CA LYS A 91 -15.53 -11.69 -9.08
C LYS A 91 -14.27 -12.18 -9.78
N GLU A 92 -13.53 -13.08 -9.15
CA GLU A 92 -12.66 -14.00 -9.85
C GLU A 92 -13.58 -14.78 -10.80
N SER A 93 -13.78 -14.23 -12.00
CA SER A 93 -14.24 -14.99 -13.14
C SER A 93 -13.01 -15.68 -13.71
N GLU A 94 -13.00 -17.01 -13.59
CA GLU A 94 -12.37 -17.99 -14.48
C GLU A 94 -10.83 -17.88 -14.60
N GLU A 95 -10.04 -18.91 -14.36
CA GLU A 95 -10.08 -20.21 -15.05
C GLU A 95 -9.68 -21.37 -14.13
N SER A 96 -10.32 -22.51 -14.40
CA SER A 96 -10.04 -23.86 -13.91
C SER A 96 -8.77 -24.45 -14.53
#